data_AF-A0A418QMY1-F1
#
_entry.id   AF-A0A418QMY1-F1
#
_cell.length_a   1.000
_cell.length_b   1.000
_cell.length_c   1.000
_cell.angle_alpha   90.00
_cell.angle_beta   90.00
_cell.angle_gamma   90.00
#
_symmetry.space_group_name_H-M   'P 1'
#
loop_
_entity.id
_entity.type
_entity.pdbx_description
1 polymer ?
#
loop_
_entity_poly.entity_id
_entity_poly.type
_entity_poly.pdbx_seq_one_letter_code
_entity_poly.pdbx_strand_id
1 'polypeptide(L)' 'MENRNEIRLNIKTSARRGDWVDVANRVGLSADMVRRVVRGTRNNDKVLAAFQRLLDDRRAATQELQSSSADQ' A
#
# COMPACT_ATOMS: atom_id res chain seq x y z
N MET A 1 -7.38 -4.16 -16.66
CA MET A 1 -6.23 -3.34 -16.24
C MET A 1 -6.69 -2.53 -15.05
N GLU A 2 -6.10 -2.73 -13.88
CA GLU A 2 -6.49 -1.97 -12.69
C GLU A 2 -6.14 -0.50 -12.89
N ASN A 3 -7.12 0.39 -12.66
CA ASN A 3 -6.94 1.79 -12.99
C ASN A 3 -5.98 2.41 -11.97
N ARG A 4 -4.83 2.94 -12.40
CA ARG A 4 -3.80 3.51 -11.50
C ARG A 4 -4.37 4.56 -10.53
N ASN A 5 -5.45 5.23 -10.91
CA ASN A 5 -6.16 6.18 -10.05
C ASN A 5 -6.89 5.51 -8.89
N GLU A 6 -7.48 4.33 -9.10
CA GLU A 6 -8.12 3.54 -8.04
C GLU A 6 -7.08 3.02 -7.05
N ILE A 7 -5.94 2.53 -7.54
CA ILE A 7 -4.81 2.10 -6.70
C ILE A 7 -4.36 3.26 -5.81
N ARG A 8 -4.14 4.45 -6.40
CA ARG A 8 -3.75 5.65 -5.65
C ARG A 8 -4.78 6.04 -4.60
N LEU A 9 -6.07 5.95 -4.92
CA LEU A 9 -7.15 6.27 -4.00
C LEU A 9 -7.14 5.30 -2.82
N ASN A 10 -7.08 3.99 -3.09
CA ASN A 10 -7.01 2.94 -2.08
C ASN A 10 -5.79 3.10 -1.15
N ILE A 11 -4.62 3.45 -1.71
CA ILE A 11 -3.43 3.75 -0.91
C ILE A 11 -3.67 4.94 0.02
N LYS A 12 -4.27 6.04 -0.47
CA LYS A 12 -4.55 7.23 0.36
C LYS A 12 -5.50 6.92 1.52
N THR A 13 -6.48 6.05 1.30
CA THR A 13 -7.49 5.72 2.31
C THR A 13 -7.01 4.66 3.31
N SER A 14 -6.16 3.71 2.88
CA SER A 14 -5.81 2.54 3.69
C SER A 14 -4.39 2.54 4.25
N ALA A 15 -3.45 3.31 3.65
CA ALA A 15 -2.07 3.36 4.12
C ALA A 15 -1.94 4.19 5.40
N ARG A 16 -1.29 3.61 6.42
CA ARG A 16 -0.93 4.26 7.67
C ARG A 16 0.39 5.00 7.54
N ARG A 17 0.68 5.93 8.46
CA ARG A 17 1.90 6.76 8.47
C ARG A 17 3.20 5.93 8.34
N GLY A 18 3.28 4.77 8.98
CA GLY A 18 4.44 3.87 8.90
C GLY A 18 4.62 3.22 7.53
N ASP A 19 3.52 2.89 6.85
CA ASP A 19 3.53 2.19 5.55
C ASP A 19 4.24 3.02 4.47
N TRP A 20 4.15 4.35 4.54
CA TRP A 20 4.86 5.27 3.62
C TRP A 20 6.37 5.21 3.77
N VAL A 21 6.86 5.04 4.99
CA VAL A 21 8.30 4.95 5.28
C VAL A 21 8.81 3.57 4.89
N ASP A 22 8.04 2.52 5.19
CA ASP A 22 8.38 1.15 4.79
C ASP A 22 8.50 1.00 3.27
N VAL A 23 7.50 1.51 2.53
CA VAL A 23 7.52 1.50 1.06
C VAL A 23 8.70 2.32 0.52
N ALA A 24 8.97 3.50 1.09
CA ALA A 24 10.10 4.33 0.71
C ALA A 24 11.44 3.59 0.87
N ASN A 25 11.63 2.89 2.00
CA ASN A 25 12.82 2.07 2.24
C ASN A 25 12.91 0.88 1.27
N ARG A 26 11.79 0.16 1.05
CA ARG A 26 11.73 -1.00 0.14
C ARG A 26 12.07 -0.64 -1.31
N VAL A 27 11.58 0.50 -1.79
CA VAL A 27 11.80 0.94 -3.17
C VAL A 27 13.05 1.81 -3.34
N GLY A 28 13.78 2.09 -2.25
CA GLY A 28 14.99 2.91 -2.26
C GLY A 28 14.74 4.38 -2.67
N LEU A 29 13.56 4.92 -2.34
CA LEU A 29 13.17 6.29 -2.67
C LEU A 29 12.90 7.12 -1.43
N SER A 30 12.99 8.45 -1.55
CA SER A 30 12.56 9.35 -0.48
C SER A 30 11.04 9.31 -0.31
N ALA A 31 10.58 9.49 0.94
CA ALA A 31 9.14 9.54 1.26
C ALA A 31 8.38 10.62 0.47
N ASP A 32 9.02 11.75 0.14
CA ASP A 32 8.41 12.79 -0.70
C ASP A 32 8.11 12.28 -2.12
N MET A 33 9.04 11.53 -2.73
CA MET A 33 8.88 10.94 -4.05
C MET A 33 7.72 9.93 -4.06
N VAL A 34 7.65 9.09 -3.02
CA VAL A 34 6.54 8.14 -2.82
C VAL A 34 5.19 8.89 -2.73
N ARG A 35 5.11 9.99 -1.98
CA ARG A 35 3.89 10.83 -1.91
C ARG A 35 3.52 11.44 -3.24
N ARG A 36 4.49 11.92 -4.03
CA ARG A 36 4.24 12.46 -5.38
C ARG A 36 3.64 11.41 -6.31
N VAL A 37 4.12 10.16 -6.22
CA VAL A 37 3.58 9.05 -7.01
C VAL A 37 2.12 8.76 -6.66
N VAL A 38 1.80 8.72 -5.35
CA VAL A 38 0.43 8.46 -4.89
C VAL A 38 -0.49 9.67 -5.15
N ARG A 39 0.03 10.90 -5.12
CA ARG A 39 -0.70 12.11 -5.55
C ARG A 39 -0.92 12.16 -7.06
N GLY A 40 -0.22 11.35 -7.84
CA GLY A 40 -0.32 11.30 -9.30
C GLY A 40 0.50 12.34 -10.04
N THR A 41 1.35 13.09 -9.34
CA THR A 41 2.28 14.06 -9.97
C THR A 41 3.51 13.38 -10.58
N ARG A 42 3.75 12.13 -10.22
CA ARG A 42 4.76 11.24 -10.82
C ARG A 42 4.13 9.85 -11.06
N ASN A 43 4.62 9.12 -12.05
CA ASN A 43 4.30 7.70 -12.23
C ASN A 43 5.50 6.85 -11.82
N ASN A 44 5.28 5.87 -10.95
CA ASN A 44 6.27 4.86 -10.60
C ASN A 44 5.55 3.58 -10.20
N ASP A 45 5.56 2.58 -11.08
CA ASP A 45 4.86 1.31 -10.85
C ASP A 45 5.46 0.51 -9.68
N LYS A 46 6.76 0.66 -9.37
CA LYS A 46 7.38 -0.01 -8.20
C LYS A 46 6.78 0.45 -6.88
N VAL A 47 6.50 1.76 -6.77
CA VAL A 47 5.88 2.34 -5.57
C VAL A 47 4.45 1.84 -5.41
N LEU A 48 3.67 1.83 -6.50
CA LEU A 48 2.29 1.35 -6.47
C LEU A 48 2.22 -0.14 -6.12
N ALA A 49 3.07 -0.96 -6.75
CA ALA A 49 3.16 -2.39 -6.47
C ALA A 49 3.59 -2.68 -5.02
N ALA A 50 4.55 -1.93 -4.48
CA ALA A 50 5.01 -2.08 -3.09
C ALA A 50 3.88 -1.78 -2.09
N PHE A 51 3.11 -0.71 -2.32
CA PHE A 51 1.94 -0.41 -1.50
C PHE A 51 0.86 -1.48 -1.61
N GLN A 52 0.59 -1.95 -2.82
CA GLN A 52 -0.45 -2.95 -3.05
C GLN A 52 -0.14 -4.25 -2.31
N ARG A 53 1.11 -4.71 -2.38
CA ARG A 53 1.56 -5.89 -1.64
C ARG A 53 1.47 -5.70 -0.12
N LEU A 54 1.83 -4.52 0.40
CA LEU A 54 1.72 -4.22 1.83
C LEU A 54 0.26 -4.25 2.31
N LEU A 55 -0.66 -3.67 1.52
CA LEU A 55 -2.08 -3.65 1.87
C LEU A 55 -2.71 -5.04 1.75
N ASP A 56 -2.30 -5.83 0.77
CA ASP A 56 -2.74 -7.22 0.58
C ASP A 56 -2.30 -8.10 1.74
N ASP A 57 -1.03 -8.01 2.15
CA ASP A 57 -0.46 -8.74 3.30
C ASP A 57 -1.21 -8.41 4.60
N ARG A 58 -1.54 -7.13 4.84
CA ARG A 58 -2.37 -6.73 5.98
C ARG A 58 -3.78 -7.31 5.90
N ARG A 59 -4.40 -7.34 4.72
CA ARG A 59 -5.76 -7.91 4.54
C ARG A 59 -5.73 -9.42 4.81
N ALA A 60 -4.74 -10.13 4.29
CA ALA A 60 -4.54 -11.55 4.55
C ALA A 60 -4.36 -11.82 6.05
N ALA A 61 -3.46 -11.09 6.73
CA ALA A 61 -3.25 -11.22 8.17
C ALA A 61 -4.50 -10.92 9.00
N THR A 62 -5.31 -9.94 8.57
CA THR A 62 -6.59 -9.62 9.24
C THR A 62 -7.61 -10.74 9.04
N GLN A 63 -7.68 -11.33 7.85
CA GLN A 63 -8.60 -12.41 7.53
C GLN A 63 -8.27 -13.68 8.33
N GLU A 64 -6.99 -14.06 8.44
CA GLU A 64 -6.59 -15.24 9.22
C GLU A 64 -6.94 -15.11 10.71
N LEU A 65 -6.80 -13.92 11.29
CA LEU A 65 -7.22 -13.66 12.67
C LEU A 65 -8.73 -13.79 12.88
N GLN A 66 -9.53 -13.35 11.89
CA GLN A 66 -10.99 -13.46 11.94
C GLN A 66 -11.47 -14.90 11.76
N SER A 67 -10.86 -15.67 10.85
CA SER A 67 -11.17 -17.09 10.65
C SER A 67 -10.77 -17.93 11.86
N SER A 68 -9.67 -17.59 12.53
CA SER A 68 -9.22 -18.31 13.75
C SER A 68 -10.06 -18.00 14.99
N SER A 69 -10.92 -16.97 14.94
CA SER A 69 -11.77 -16.55 16.07
C SER A 69 -13.22 -17.03 15.96
N ALA A 70 -13.60 -17.69 14.85
CA ALA A 70 -14.97 -18.16 14.59
C ALA A 70 -15.20 -19.65 14.92
N ASP A 71 -14.13 -20.40 15.18
CA ASP A 71 -14.14 -21.84 15.50
C ASP A 71 -13.89 -22.12 17.01
N GLN A 72 -14.07 -21.13 17.88
CA GLN A 72 -13.96 -21.27 19.36
C GLN A 72 -15.31 -21.20 20.06
#